data_AF-A0A931WLS2-F1
#
_entry.id   AF-A0A931WLS2-F1
#
_cell.length_a   1.000
_cell.length_b   1.000
_cell.length_c   1.000
_cell.angle_alpha   90.00
_cell.angle_beta   90.00
_cell.angle_gamma   90.00
#
_symmetry.space_group_name_H-M   'P 1'
#
loop_
_entity.id
_entity.type
_entity.pdbx_description
1 polymer ?
#
loop_
_entity_poly.entity_id
_entity_poly.type
_entity_poly.pdbx_seq_one_letter_code
_entity_poly.pdbx_strand_id
1 'polypeptide(L)'
;MKLKTGSVFVGLFLIGLQACASQSVMLVHPQSGSTVRCEEEGVGVLAGAVGARVQDCLERYRSRGYVRTEELTREQRADLEGRGVLPKATEPPARVGY
;
A
#
# COMPACT_ATOMS: atom_id res chain seq x y z
N MET A 1 -14.16 -21.86 48.46
CA MET A 1 -13.63 -20.92 47.45
C MET A 1 -12.92 -21.70 46.35
N LYS A 2 -13.51 -21.86 45.17
CA LYS A 2 -12.82 -22.32 43.95
C LYS A 2 -13.52 -21.68 42.75
N LEU A 3 -13.07 -20.47 42.41
CA LEU A 3 -13.56 -19.74 41.24
C LEU A 3 -12.85 -20.28 40.00
N LYS A 4 -13.69 -20.63 39.02
CA LYS A 4 -13.44 -21.52 37.90
C LYS A 4 -12.61 -20.80 36.82
N THR A 5 -11.60 -21.50 36.33
CA THR A 5 -10.69 -21.19 35.22
C THR A 5 -11.45 -21.00 33.89
N GLY A 6 -12.28 -19.95 33.77
CA GLY A 6 -13.15 -19.72 32.61
C GLY A 6 -12.92 -18.41 31.87
N SER A 7 -12.12 -17.49 32.42
CA SER A 7 -12.09 -16.09 31.94
C SER A 7 -10.94 -15.76 30.98
N VAL A 8 -9.88 -16.57 30.93
CA VAL A 8 -8.65 -16.21 30.19
C VAL A 8 -8.77 -16.44 28.68
N PHE A 9 -9.58 -17.41 28.24
CA PHE A 9 -9.74 -17.73 26.81
C PHE A 9 -10.62 -16.74 26.03
N VAL A 10 -11.52 -16.02 26.71
CA VAL A 10 -12.42 -15.03 26.07
C VAL A 10 -11.70 -13.70 25.83
N GLY A 11 -10.77 -13.33 26.72
CA GLY A 11 -9.97 -12.11 26.58
C GLY A 11 -8.99 -12.12 25.39
N LEU A 12 -8.47 -13.31 25.03
CA LEU A 12 -7.54 -13.45 23.90
C LEU A 12 -8.24 -13.40 22.53
N PHE A 13 -9.52 -13.75 22.46
CA PHE A 13 -10.28 -13.80 21.20
C PHE A 13 -10.74 -12.41 20.72
N LEU A 14 -10.89 -11.44 21.63
CA LEU A 14 -11.31 -10.07 21.30
C LEU A 14 -10.16 -9.14 20.86
N ILE A 15 -8.90 -9.53 21.06
CA ILE A 15 -7.72 -8.75 20.65
C ILE A 15 -7.25 -9.14 19.22
N GLY A 16 -7.73 -10.27 18.67
CA GLY A 16 -7.23 -10.84 17.40
C GLY A 16 -7.93 -10.41 16.11
N LEU A 17 -9.04 -9.66 16.15
CA LEU A 17 -9.90 -9.41 14.98
C LEU A 17 -9.74 -8.03 14.33
N GLN A 18 -8.80 -7.19 14.81
CA GLN A 18 -8.43 -5.97 14.10
C GLN A 18 -7.39 -6.26 13.02
N ALA A 19 -7.71 -7.20 12.13
CA ALA A 19 -6.97 -7.36 10.89
C ALA A 19 -7.34 -6.17 9.99
N CYS A 20 -6.62 -5.06 10.15
CA CYS A 20 -6.58 -3.98 9.18
C CYS A 20 -5.52 -4.35 8.14
N ALA A 21 -5.93 -4.55 6.90
CA ALA A 21 -5.02 -4.67 5.78
C ALA A 21 -5.04 -3.36 5.00
N SER A 22 -3.88 -2.71 4.91
CA SER A 22 -3.67 -1.55 4.04
C SER A 22 -2.64 -1.91 2.99
N GLN A 23 -2.94 -1.61 1.73
CA GLN A 23 -2.00 -1.75 0.62
C GLN A 23 -2.02 -0.48 -0.19
N SER A 24 -0.83 0.08 -0.46
CA SER A 24 -0.65 1.24 -1.31
C SER A 24 0.45 0.96 -2.35
N VAL A 25 0.17 1.29 -3.60
CA VAL A 25 1.13 1.19 -4.72
C VAL A 25 1.08 2.47 -5.52
N MET A 26 2.26 3.07 -5.73
CA MET A 26 2.40 4.28 -6.55
C MET A 26 2.75 3.91 -7.99
N LEU A 27 2.03 4.52 -8.92
CA LEU A 27 2.17 4.38 -10.36
C LEU A 27 2.49 5.74 -10.96
N VAL A 28 3.26 5.74 -12.05
CA VAL A 28 3.65 6.94 -12.77
C VAL A 28 3.58 6.71 -14.26
N HIS A 29 3.07 7.71 -14.98
CA HIS A 29 3.04 7.70 -16.42
C HIS A 29 4.33 8.35 -16.96
N PRO A 30 5.18 7.61 -17.69
CA PRO A 30 6.52 8.07 -18.03
C PRO A 30 6.53 9.28 -18.98
N GLN A 31 5.56 9.38 -19.89
CA GLN A 31 5.50 10.50 -20.84
C GLN A 31 4.94 11.78 -20.19
N SER A 32 3.75 11.71 -19.60
CA SER A 32 3.08 12.88 -19.02
C SER A 32 3.62 13.28 -17.65
N GLY A 33 4.24 12.35 -16.89
CA GLY A 33 4.62 12.57 -15.50
C GLY A 33 3.43 12.56 -14.53
N SER A 34 2.28 12.05 -14.94
CA SER A 34 1.13 11.92 -14.03
C SER A 34 1.37 10.77 -13.05
N THR A 35 1.13 11.00 -11.77
CA THR A 35 1.22 9.97 -10.72
C THR A 35 -0.17 9.56 -10.26
N VAL A 36 -0.33 8.28 -9.93
CA VAL A 36 -1.56 7.72 -9.39
C VAL A 36 -1.20 6.80 -8.25
N ARG A 37 -1.96 6.86 -7.16
CA ARG A 37 -1.79 5.98 -6.01
C ARG A 37 -2.97 5.03 -5.93
N CYS A 38 -2.72 3.74 -6.10
CA CYS A 38 -3.69 2.69 -5.85
C CYS A 38 -3.57 2.31 -4.38
N GLU A 39 -4.47 2.82 -3.54
CA GLU A 39 -4.50 2.54 -2.11
C GLU A 39 -5.88 2.05 -1.70
N GLU A 40 -5.91 0.96 -0.94
CA GLU A 40 -7.12 0.43 -0.33
C GLU A 40 -6.82 -0.02 1.09
N GLU A 41 -7.79 0.21 1.96
CA GLU A 41 -7.77 -0.19 3.35
C GLU A 41 -9.02 -1.02 3.64
N GLY A 42 -8.85 -2.10 4.40
CA GLY A 42 -9.95 -2.99 4.73
C GLY A 42 -9.82 -3.53 6.14
N VAL A 43 -10.95 -3.61 6.83
CA VAL A 43 -11.06 -4.15 8.18
C VAL A 43 -11.91 -5.42 8.18
N GLY A 44 -11.55 -6.40 9.01
CA GLY A 44 -12.32 -7.63 9.18
C GLY A 44 -12.41 -8.45 7.89
N VAL A 45 -13.62 -8.89 7.50
CA VAL A 45 -13.84 -9.73 6.30
C VAL A 45 -13.39 -9.03 5.01
N LEU A 46 -13.43 -7.70 4.96
CA LEU A 46 -13.03 -6.92 3.79
C LEU A 46 -11.50 -6.84 3.62
N ALA A 47 -10.71 -7.13 4.67
CA ALA A 47 -9.26 -7.17 4.58
C ALA A 47 -8.76 -8.18 3.53
N GLY A 48 -9.50 -9.28 3.32
CA GLY A 48 -9.18 -10.27 2.27
C GLY A 48 -9.38 -9.75 0.84
N ALA A 49 -10.21 -8.72 0.63
CA ALA A 49 -10.50 -8.16 -0.68
C ALA A 49 -9.58 -6.97 -1.06
N VAL A 50 -8.84 -6.41 -0.09
CA VAL A 50 -7.94 -5.25 -0.28
C VAL A 50 -6.95 -5.51 -1.41
N GLY A 51 -6.28 -6.66 -1.39
CA GLY A 51 -5.32 -7.03 -2.44
C GLY A 51 -5.96 -7.10 -3.82
N ALA A 52 -7.15 -7.68 -3.95
CA ALA A 52 -7.85 -7.79 -5.23
C ALA A 52 -8.24 -6.42 -5.81
N ARG A 53 -8.65 -5.47 -4.96
CA ARG A 53 -8.99 -4.11 -5.40
C ARG A 53 -7.78 -3.28 -5.80
N VAL A 54 -6.68 -3.38 -5.05
CA VAL A 54 -5.42 -2.75 -5.46
C VAL A 54 -4.94 -3.33 -6.79
N GLN A 55 -5.07 -4.64 -7.00
CA GLN A 55 -4.74 -5.26 -8.28
C GLN A 55 -5.64 -4.79 -9.44
N ASP A 56 -6.95 -4.63 -9.24
CA ASP A 56 -7.85 -4.06 -10.27
C ASP A 56 -7.43 -2.63 -10.65
N CYS A 57 -7.10 -1.81 -9.65
CA CYS A 57 -6.56 -0.48 -9.88
C CYS A 57 -5.25 -0.53 -10.68
N LEU A 58 -4.32 -1.42 -10.30
CA LEU A 58 -3.05 -1.59 -10.98
C LEU A 58 -3.23 -1.98 -12.45
N GLU A 59 -4.03 -3.00 -12.74
CA GLU A 59 -4.29 -3.47 -14.11
C GLU A 59 -4.95 -2.38 -14.96
N ARG A 60 -5.90 -1.63 -14.39
CA ARG A 60 -6.56 -0.51 -15.06
C ARG A 60 -5.56 0.57 -15.50
N TYR A 61 -4.66 0.98 -14.62
CA TYR A 61 -3.68 2.02 -14.95
C TYR A 61 -2.53 1.48 -15.80
N ARG A 62 -2.16 0.20 -15.64
CA ARG A 62 -1.18 -0.47 -16.50
C ARG A 62 -1.64 -0.49 -17.96
N SER A 63 -2.92 -0.78 -18.21
CA SER A 63 -3.50 -0.70 -19.56
C SER A 63 -3.46 0.71 -20.18
N ARG A 64 -3.29 1.74 -19.35
CA ARG A 64 -3.17 3.16 -19.75
C ARG A 64 -1.71 3.63 -19.85
N GLY A 65 -0.74 2.73 -19.76
CA GLY A 65 0.68 3.07 -19.89
C GLY A 65 1.33 3.59 -18.61
N TYR A 66 0.66 3.49 -17.46
CA TYR A 66 1.29 3.74 -16.17
C TYR A 66 2.16 2.55 -15.79
N VAL A 67 3.32 2.84 -15.20
CA VAL A 67 4.25 1.84 -14.69
C VAL A 67 4.54 2.09 -13.22
N ARG A 68 4.97 1.05 -12.50
CA ARG A 68 5.44 1.24 -11.14
C ARG A 68 6.72 2.07 -11.15
N THR A 69 6.94 2.83 -10.09
CA THR A 69 8.16 3.61 -9.97
C THR A 69 9.41 2.73 -10.04
N GLU A 70 9.36 1.51 -9.51
CA GLU A 70 10.46 0.54 -9.51
C GLU A 70 10.75 -0.02 -10.92
N GLU A 71 9.79 0.04 -11.84
CA GLU A 71 9.88 -0.50 -13.20
C GLU A 71 10.31 0.56 -14.24
N LEU A 72 10.49 1.82 -13.82
CA LEU A 72 10.99 2.89 -14.69
C LEU A 72 12.42 2.61 -15.17
N THR A 73 12.70 2.93 -16.44
CA THR A 73 14.08 2.95 -16.92
C THR A 73 14.86 4.09 -16.24
N ARG A 74 16.20 3.99 -16.21
CA ARG A 74 17.05 5.04 -15.62
C ARG A 74 16.82 6.40 -16.28
N GLU A 75 16.63 6.42 -17.60
CA GLU A 75 16.40 7.64 -18.37
C GLU A 75 15.05 8.26 -18.06
N GLN A 76 13.98 7.44 -18.01
CA GLN A 76 12.64 7.91 -17.65
C GLN A 76 12.60 8.44 -16.21
N ARG A 77 13.27 7.74 -15.30
CA ARG A 77 13.39 8.20 -13.91
C ARG A 77 14.14 9.52 -13.83
N ALA A 78 15.26 9.68 -14.55
CA ALA A 78 16.01 10.93 -14.58
C ALA A 78 15.20 12.09 -15.19
N ASP A 79 14.42 11.84 -16.24
CA ASP A 79 13.49 12.83 -16.81
C ASP A 79 12.44 13.26 -15.78
N LEU A 80 11.78 12.30 -15.13
CA LEU A 80 10.75 12.57 -14.12
C LEU A 80 11.31 13.27 -12.88
N GLU A 81 12.53 12.93 -12.44
CA GLU A 81 13.25 13.62 -11.37
C GLU A 81 13.64 15.04 -11.79
N GLY A 82 14.14 15.23 -13.02
CA GLY A 82 14.48 16.55 -13.57
C GLY A 82 13.25 17.46 -13.70
N ARG A 83 12.08 16.88 -13.92
CA ARG A 83 10.78 17.57 -13.95
C ARG A 83 10.14 17.76 -12.58
N GLY A 84 10.75 17.23 -11.51
CA GLY A 84 10.23 17.30 -10.15
C GLY A 84 8.99 16.43 -9.88
N VAL A 85 8.68 15.49 -10.78
CA VAL A 85 7.55 14.55 -10.64
C VAL A 85 7.87 13.43 -9.65
N LEU A 86 9.09 12.88 -9.74
CA LEU A 86 9.58 11.92 -8.77
C LEU A 86 10.52 12.63 -7.77
N PRO A 87 10.44 12.30 -6.46
CA PRO A 87 11.49 12.69 -5.56
C PRO A 87 12.79 12.04 -6.04
N LYS A 88 13.87 12.84 -6.03
CA LYS A 88 15.21 12.31 -6.21
C LYS A 88 15.40 11.17 -5.20
N ALA A 89 16.09 10.09 -5.59
CA ALA A 89 16.36 8.94 -4.74
C ALA A 89 17.31 9.25 -3.55
N THR A 90 17.10 10.36 -2.85
CA THR A 90 17.74 10.74 -1.61
C THR A 90 16.85 10.30 -0.45
N GLU A 91 17.35 9.24 0.19
CA GLU A 91 17.08 8.78 1.55
C GLU A 91 15.76 8.00 1.80
N PRO A 92 15.86 6.90 2.58
CA PRO A 92 14.70 6.12 2.99
C PRO A 92 13.70 7.02 3.73
N PRO A 93 12.39 6.80 3.60
CA PRO A 93 11.41 7.57 4.33
C PRO A 93 11.79 7.51 5.81
N ALA A 94 12.05 8.67 6.42
CA ALA A 94 12.28 8.79 7.84
C ALA A 94 11.20 7.96 8.53
N ARG A 95 11.61 6.90 9.25
CA ARG A 95 10.70 6.10 10.06
C ARG A 95 9.94 7.07 10.94
N VAL A 96 8.68 7.34 10.61
CA VAL A 96 7.76 8.01 11.53
C VAL A 96 7.49 6.98 12.62
N GLY A 97 8.33 7.02 13.66
CA GLY A 97 8.12 6.28 14.89
C GLY A 97 6.96 6.92 15.64
N TYR A 98 5.94 6.11 15.93
CA TYR A 98 4.99 6.37 16.99
C TYR A 98 5.57 5.90 18.32
#